data_AF-A0A3D0XWL7-F1
#
_entry.id   AF-A0A3D0XWL7-F1
#
_cell.length_a   1.000
_cell.length_b   1.000
_cell.length_c   1.000
_cell.angle_alpha   90.00
_cell.angle_beta   90.00
_cell.angle_gamma   90.00
#
_symmetry.space_group_name_H-M   'P 1'
#
loop_
_entity.id
_entity.type
_entity.pdbx_description
1 polymer ?
#
loop_
_entity_poly.entity_id
_entity_poly.type
_entity_poly.pdbx_seq_one_letter_code
_entity_poly.pdbx_strand_id
1 'polypeptide(L)' 'VKNKIAPPFRTAEFDIMYGQGISHAGELLDLGVELDIIEKSGAWFSYKGQRLGQGRDNVKKYFE' A
#
# COMPACT_ATOMS: atom_id res chain seq x y z
N VAL A 1 21.00 -0.67 -13.50
CA VAL A 1 19.68 -1.36 -13.46
C VAL A 1 19.32 -1.88 -14.85
N LYS A 2 19.28 -3.20 -15.05
CA LYS A 2 18.95 -3.83 -16.35
C LYS A 2 17.85 -4.86 -16.14
N ASN A 3 16.77 -4.75 -16.90
CA ASN A 3 15.72 -5.77 -16.98
C ASN A 3 15.69 -6.30 -18.42
N LYS A 4 15.68 -7.62 -18.60
CA LYS A 4 15.62 -8.29 -19.92
C LYS A 4 14.24 -8.86 -20.25
N ILE A 5 13.32 -8.85 -19.28
CA ILE A 5 12.00 -9.49 -19.38
C ILE A 5 10.90 -8.44 -19.49
N ALA A 6 11.06 -7.32 -18.80
CA ALA A 6 10.10 -6.22 -18.79
C ALA A 6 10.82 -4.86 -18.96
N PRO A 7 10.07 -3.75 -19.11
CA PRO A 7 10.65 -2.42 -19.25
C PRO A 7 11.67 -2.14 -18.14
N PRO A 8 12.92 -1.75 -18.49
CA PRO A 8 13.92 -1.41 -17.50
C PRO A 8 13.61 -0.06 -16.83
N PHE A 9 14.36 0.25 -15.77
CA PHE A 9 14.36 1.56 -15.08
C PHE A 9 13.11 1.92 -14.28
N ARG A 10 12.25 0.95 -13.94
CA ARG A 10 11.21 1.15 -12.92
C ARG A 10 11.84 1.22 -11.52
N THR A 11 11.33 2.11 -10.69
CA THR A 11 11.67 2.28 -9.28
C THR A 11 10.49 1.85 -8.41
N ALA A 12 10.79 1.38 -7.20
CA ALA A 12 9.81 1.07 -6.16
C ALA A 12 10.30 1.66 -4.85
N GLU A 13 9.36 2.17 -4.05
CA GLU A 13 9.63 2.75 -2.73
C GLU A 13 8.79 1.98 -1.71
N PHE A 14 9.43 1.53 -0.63
CA PHE A 14 8.76 0.78 0.42
C PHE A 14 9.35 1.09 1.78
N ASP A 15 8.49 0.96 2.79
CA ASP A 15 8.85 1.17 4.19
C ASP A 15 9.51 -0.10 4.76
N ILE A 16 10.69 0.07 5.39
CA ILE A 16 11.37 -1.01 6.13
C ILE A 16 11.14 -0.80 7.63
N MET A 17 10.43 -1.74 8.25
CA MET A 17 10.17 -1.77 9.69
C MET A 17 11.31 -2.50 10.40
N TYR A 18 11.87 -1.88 11.45
CA TYR A 18 12.96 -2.48 12.23
C TYR A 18 12.49 -3.78 12.90
N GLY A 19 13.19 -4.89 12.65
CA GLY A 19 12.89 -6.20 13.23
C GLY A 19 11.78 -7.01 12.52
N GLN A 20 11.00 -6.40 11.63
CA GLN A 20 9.94 -7.06 10.86
C GLN A 20 10.26 -7.15 9.35
N GLY A 21 11.13 -6.26 8.85
CA GLY A 21 11.48 -6.21 7.44
C GLY A 21 10.53 -5.32 6.63
N ILE A 22 10.21 -5.73 5.40
CA ILE A 22 9.42 -4.92 4.46
C ILE A 22 7.95 -4.88 4.91
N SER A 23 7.36 -3.68 4.97
CA SER A 23 5.95 -3.50 5.34
C SER A 23 5.02 -3.79 4.15
N HIS A 24 4.80 -5.08 3.86
CA HIS A 24 3.93 -5.52 2.75
C HIS A 24 2.49 -4.97 2.86
N ALA A 25 1.90 -4.98 4.05
CA ALA A 25 0.55 -4.45 4.29
C ALA A 25 0.46 -2.95 4.00
N GLY A 26 1.53 -2.20 4.27
CA GLY A 26 1.59 -0.77 3.96
C GLY A 26 1.67 -0.49 2.48
N GLU A 27 2.55 -1.21 1.79
CA GLU A 27 2.75 -1.07 0.35
C GLU A 27 1.49 -1.49 -0.43
N LEU A 28 0.78 -2.53 0.02
CA LEU A 28 -0.49 -2.97 -0.55
C LEU A 28 -1.57 -1.88 -0.45
N LEU A 29 -1.67 -1.21 0.70
CA LEU A 29 -2.62 -0.12 0.90
C LEU A 29 -2.28 1.07 -0.01
N ASP A 30 -1.01 1.45 -0.11
CA ASP A 30 -0.57 2.56 -0.96
C ASP A 30 -0.86 2.27 -2.45
N LEU A 31 -0.50 1.08 -2.94
CA LEU A 31 -0.82 0.61 -4.29
C LEU A 31 -2.33 0.57 -4.53
N GLY A 32 -3.12 0.13 -3.55
CA GLY A 32 -4.57 0.09 -3.65
C GLY A 32 -5.18 1.48 -3.79
N VAL A 33 -4.61 2.49 -3.13
CA VAL A 33 -5.03 3.89 -3.28
C VAL A 33 -4.56 4.47 -4.61
N GLU A 34 -3.34 4.17 -5.05
CA GLU A 34 -2.80 4.63 -6.34
C GLU A 34 -3.58 4.07 -7.53
N LEU A 35 -4.03 2.82 -7.44
CA LEU A 35 -4.81 2.15 -8.48
C LEU A 35 -6.33 2.42 -8.40
N ASP A 36 -6.77 3.37 -7.56
CA ASP A 36 -8.18 3.69 -7.29
C ASP A 36 -9.04 2.48 -6.87
N ILE A 37 -8.40 1.45 -6.30
CA ILE A 37 -9.07 0.26 -5.75
C ILE A 37 -9.62 0.56 -4.34
N ILE A 38 -8.88 1.37 -3.57
CA ILE A 38 -9.23 1.81 -2.22
C ILE A 38 -9.50 3.31 -2.26
N GLU A 39 -10.71 3.69 -1.86
CA GLU A 39 -11.12 5.09 -1.82
C GLU A 39 -10.64 5.76 -0.54
N LYS A 40 -9.93 6.88 -0.69
CA LYS A 40 -9.47 7.71 0.43
C LYS A 40 -10.32 8.97 0.55
N SER A 41 -11.16 9.03 1.58
CA SER A 41 -11.94 10.21 1.96
C SER A 41 -11.28 10.91 3.15
N GLY A 42 -10.28 11.75 2.86
CA GLY A 42 -9.47 12.44 3.88
C GLY A 42 -8.61 11.46 4.68
N ALA A 43 -8.95 11.25 5.95
CA ALA A 43 -8.28 10.28 6.83
C ALA A 43 -8.93 8.88 6.80
N TRP A 44 -10.06 8.72 6.10
CA TRP A 44 -10.80 7.46 6.02
C TRP A 44 -10.47 6.69 4.75
N PHE A 45 -10.33 5.37 4.89
CA PHE A 45 -10.16 4.44 3.78
C PHE A 45 -11.40 3.55 3.65
N SER A 46 -11.87 3.36 2.42
CA SER A 46 -13.00 2.52 2.07
C SER A 46 -12.64 1.59 0.92
N TYR A 47 -13.14 0.36 0.95
CA TYR A 47 -12.99 -0.60 -0.13
C TYR A 47 -14.37 -1.10 -0.54
N LYS A 48 -14.76 -0.87 -1.80
CA LYS A 48 -16.05 -1.30 -2.36
C LYS A 48 -17.26 -0.91 -1.48
N GLY A 49 -17.23 0.30 -0.91
CA GLY A 49 -18.29 0.81 -0.02
C GLY A 49 -18.21 0.33 1.44
N GLN A 50 -17.31 -0.60 1.78
CA GLN A 50 -17.03 -0.97 3.17
C GLN A 50 -15.94 -0.06 3.75
N ARG A 51 -16.20 0.55 4.91
CA ARG A 51 -15.19 1.34 5.62
C ARG A 51 -14.15 0.42 6.24
N LEU A 52 -12.89 0.58 5.83
CA LEU A 52 -11.75 -0.16 6.37
C LEU A 52 -11.27 0.43 7.69
N GLY A 53 -11.25 1.77 7.78
CA GLY A 53 -10.85 2.46 8.99
C GLY A 53 -10.33 3.87 8.76
N GLN A 54 -10.00 4.53 9.86
CA GLN A 54 -9.36 5.84 9.87
C GLN A 54 -7.85 5.68 10.10
N GLY A 55 -7.05 6.31 9.24
CA GLY A 55 -5.59 6.35 9.35
C GLY A 55 -4.89 5.13 8.75
N ARG A 56 -3.68 5.36 8.21
CA ARG A 56 -2.90 4.35 7.49
C ARG A 56 -2.56 3.16 8.40
N ASP A 57 -2.10 3.40 9.62
CA ASP A 57 -1.70 2.35 10.56
C ASP A 57 -2.86 1.44 10.99
N ASN A 58 -4.05 2.01 11.16
CA ASN A 58 -5.20 1.21 11.56
C ASN A 58 -5.68 0.30 10.42
N VAL A 59 -5.59 0.79 9.18
CA VAL A 59 -5.91 0.00 7.99
C VAL A 59 -4.82 -1.02 7.69
N LYS A 60 -3.53 -0.73 7.96
CA LYS A 60 -2.45 -1.71 7.88
C LYS A 60 -2.73 -2.95 8.75
N LYS A 61 -3.24 -2.75 9.97
CA LYS A 61 -3.65 -3.85 10.88
C LYS A 61 -4.79 -4.71 10.35
N TYR A 62 -5.58 -4.22 9.39
CA TYR A 62 -6.63 -5.02 8.75
C TYR A 62 -6.04 -6.03 7.75
N PHE A 63 -4.82 -5.79 7.28
CA PHE A 63 -4.11 -6.61 6.28
C PHE A 63 -2.98 -7.47 6.88
N GLU A 64 -2.66 -7.31 8.17
CA GLU A 64 -1.82 -8.24 8.97
C GLU A 64 -2.66 -9.42 9.48
#